data_AF-A0A2L2X977-F1
#
_entry.id   AF-A0A2L2X977-F1
#
_cell.length_a   1.000
_cell.length_b   1.000
_cell.length_c   1.000
_cell.angle_alpha   90.00
_cell.angle_beta   90.00
_cell.angle_gamma   90.00
#
_symmetry.space_group_name_H-M   'P 1'
#
loop_
_entity.id
_entity.type
_entity.pdbx_description
1 polymer ?
#
loop_
_entity_poly.entity_id
_entity_poly.type
_entity_poly.pdbx_seq_one_letter_code
_entity_poly.pdbx_strand_id
1 'polypeptide(L)'
;MDNPENKLSDYIDALNAEKEPEKHQGTAGTPELEKLLATVRLVRTLKEPAMPSPGYPQRLAAALADKIQKNNTTGFRQPVEPNPKPGNRIYETAAGRSRRKRILPAVAALVAGLLLFAVLTSWTGLFNPDVVYAMEKAVAQLSNYHGVLEMRSKNAAGEEWMIRRVELWSDGDKYALRQNDGTMTVNNGEKKWQLRPQKKEVALLPLLPDPARNGFDLRDEAKRAKQYPHKVVGSEMIAGRQATKIEISPPGGLAYYLWIDAETNLPVQLQTAMQNALQTTLTFISFEPNTGINPKIFAYQPPEGFKVVEKDPGQLVATVEEAAAISRLTPLLPKEAPARILAFKDRIVLDYGDTTIVESAAGGAFQPAPNSALGTAAGGPLEVWQERLRWRQDGIEIQAEGTRRVELARQIAGDLTLPDTGKNMVNKARVEVPVDMEITKADQQQVDRGSSPWQLDPLQVSLTFVNLMVSPEGITGEPEIPAASFKLMTNNGAQAVVEVAAGPVKQVYLKRLVRQDETGIWSVVGYDPR
;
A
#
# COMPACT_ATOMS: atom_id res chain seq x y z
N MET A 1 25.33 -44.12 9.91
CA MET A 1 24.37 -44.49 8.85
C MET A 1 23.76 -43.19 8.37
N ASP A 2 24.03 -42.78 7.13
CA ASP A 2 23.59 -41.47 6.62
C ASP A 2 22.06 -41.39 6.53
N ASN A 3 21.51 -40.31 7.09
CA ASN A 3 20.09 -39.98 7.11
C ASN A 3 19.52 -39.95 5.66
N PRO A 4 18.37 -40.60 5.38
CA PRO A 4 17.66 -40.51 4.10
C PRO A 4 17.48 -39.09 3.55
N GLU A 5 17.27 -38.11 4.43
CA GLU A 5 17.07 -36.71 4.06
C GLU A 5 18.36 -36.08 3.53
N ASN A 6 19.50 -36.35 4.18
CA ASN A 6 20.81 -35.87 3.72
C ASN A 6 21.15 -36.49 2.36
N LYS A 7 20.87 -37.79 2.18
CA LYS A 7 21.06 -38.45 0.87
C LYS A 7 20.20 -37.84 -0.22
N LEU A 8 18.95 -37.47 0.09
CA LEU A 8 18.07 -36.82 -0.87
C LEU A 8 18.54 -35.39 -1.20
N SER A 9 18.98 -34.64 -0.18
CA SER A 9 19.50 -33.27 -0.35
C SER A 9 20.77 -33.26 -1.20
N ASP A 10 21.76 -34.09 -0.84
CA ASP A 10 23.01 -34.22 -1.59
C ASP A 10 22.77 -34.64 -3.04
N TYR A 11 21.77 -35.49 -3.25
CA TYR A 11 21.36 -35.95 -4.57
C TYR A 11 20.68 -34.85 -5.41
N ILE A 12 19.87 -33.99 -4.78
CA ILE A 12 19.27 -32.81 -5.42
C ILE A 12 20.35 -31.77 -5.74
N ASP A 13 21.27 -31.52 -4.82
CA ASP A 13 22.36 -30.55 -5.00
C ASP A 13 23.31 -30.97 -6.13
N ALA A 14 23.61 -32.27 -6.25
CA ALA A 14 24.38 -32.80 -7.38
C ALA A 14 23.66 -32.57 -8.73
N LEU A 15 22.36 -32.83 -8.79
CA LEU A 15 21.55 -32.59 -10.01
C LEU A 15 21.40 -31.11 -10.36
N ASN A 16 21.35 -30.23 -9.36
CA ASN A 16 21.31 -28.78 -9.55
C ASN A 16 22.66 -28.23 -10.02
N ALA A 17 23.76 -28.84 -9.58
CA ALA A 17 25.11 -28.53 -10.02
C ALA A 17 25.51 -29.17 -11.36
N GLU A 18 24.55 -29.78 -12.09
CA GLU A 18 24.74 -30.49 -13.37
C GLU A 18 25.76 -31.65 -13.32
N LYS A 19 25.96 -32.24 -12.14
CA LYS A 19 26.83 -33.41 -11.95
C LYS A 19 25.98 -34.68 -11.97
N GLU A 20 26.45 -35.72 -12.67
CA GLU A 20 25.80 -37.04 -12.60
C GLU A 20 26.00 -37.60 -11.17
N PRO A 21 24.93 -37.85 -10.39
CA PRO A 21 25.09 -38.37 -9.04
C PRO A 21 25.68 -39.78 -9.12
N GLU A 22 26.78 -40.04 -8.41
CA GLU A 22 27.50 -41.31 -8.49
C GLU A 22 26.58 -42.50 -8.19
N LYS A 23 26.55 -43.51 -9.08
CA LYS A 23 25.77 -44.75 -8.96
C LYS A 23 26.17 -45.64 -7.75
N HIS A 24 27.10 -45.19 -6.91
CA HIS A 24 27.67 -45.96 -5.81
C HIS A 24 27.31 -45.45 -4.41
N GLN A 25 26.35 -44.53 -4.27
CA GLN A 25 25.56 -44.48 -3.05
C GLN A 25 24.57 -45.65 -3.12
N GLY A 26 25.00 -46.80 -2.59
CA GLY A 26 24.34 -48.12 -2.76
C GLY A 26 22.82 -48.11 -2.63
N THR A 27 22.20 -49.12 -3.27
CA THR A 27 20.75 -49.43 -3.29
C THR A 27 19.98 -48.64 -2.24
N ALA A 28 19.13 -47.72 -2.69
CA ALA A 28 18.30 -46.88 -1.84
C ALA A 28 17.73 -47.76 -0.71
N GLY A 29 18.10 -47.44 0.54
CA GLY A 29 17.88 -48.35 1.67
C GLY A 29 16.40 -48.64 1.95
N THR A 30 15.49 -47.93 1.28
CA THR A 30 14.04 -48.15 1.32
C THR A 30 13.40 -47.88 -0.06
N PRO A 31 12.31 -48.59 -0.41
CA PRO A 31 11.54 -48.36 -1.64
C PRO A 31 10.99 -46.93 -1.74
N GLU A 32 10.67 -46.28 -0.62
CA GLU A 32 10.20 -44.90 -0.62
C GLU A 32 11.27 -43.92 -1.09
N LEU A 33 12.52 -44.10 -0.64
CA LEU A 33 13.62 -43.22 -1.04
C LEU A 33 13.95 -43.40 -2.53
N GLU A 34 13.88 -44.63 -3.05
CA GLU A 34 14.08 -44.87 -4.49
C GLU A 34 13.01 -44.17 -5.34
N LYS A 35 11.76 -44.19 -4.88
CA LYS A 35 10.64 -43.50 -5.53
C LYS A 35 10.82 -41.97 -5.49
N LEU A 36 11.32 -41.43 -4.38
CA LEU A 36 11.64 -40.00 -4.24
C LEU A 36 12.78 -39.58 -5.18
N LEU A 37 13.89 -40.33 -5.22
CA LEU A 37 15.01 -40.05 -6.12
C LEU A 37 14.61 -40.15 -7.60
N ALA A 38 13.77 -41.12 -7.96
CA ALA A 38 13.20 -41.24 -9.30
C ALA A 38 12.28 -40.06 -9.64
N THR A 39 11.49 -39.58 -8.68
CA THR A 39 10.61 -38.41 -8.85
C THR A 39 11.43 -37.14 -9.06
N VAL A 40 12.50 -36.93 -8.28
CA VAL A 40 13.43 -35.81 -8.45
C VAL A 40 14.09 -35.82 -9.83
N ARG A 41 14.53 -36.99 -10.31
CA ARG A 41 15.04 -37.14 -11.68
C ARG A 41 13.99 -36.75 -12.71
N LEU A 42 12.76 -37.23 -12.55
CA LEU A 42 11.66 -36.94 -13.48
C LEU A 42 11.38 -35.43 -13.53
N VAL A 43 11.29 -34.77 -12.37
CA VAL A 43 11.08 -33.32 -12.26
C VAL A 43 12.21 -32.53 -12.90
N ARG A 44 13.48 -32.94 -12.74
CA ARG A 44 14.62 -32.27 -13.41
C ARG A 44 14.61 -32.46 -14.93
N THR A 45 14.05 -33.56 -15.43
CA THR A 45 13.89 -33.79 -16.88
C THR A 45 12.66 -33.09 -17.48
N LEU A 46 11.78 -32.53 -16.65
CA LEU A 46 10.72 -31.66 -17.14
C LEU A 46 11.37 -30.40 -17.69
N LYS A 47 11.25 -30.21 -19.01
CA LYS A 47 11.64 -28.98 -19.67
C LYS A 47 10.91 -27.82 -18.99
N GLU A 48 11.64 -26.78 -18.57
CA GLU A 48 11.00 -25.54 -18.14
C GLU A 48 9.98 -25.13 -19.20
N PRO A 49 8.76 -24.73 -18.81
CA PRO A 49 7.72 -24.42 -19.76
C PRO A 49 8.23 -23.29 -20.66
N ALA A 50 8.49 -23.63 -21.92
CA ALA A 50 8.91 -22.64 -22.89
C ALA A 50 7.84 -21.56 -22.94
N MET A 51 8.23 -20.34 -22.54
CA MET A 51 7.34 -19.20 -22.57
C MET A 51 6.72 -19.11 -23.96
N PRO A 52 5.40 -18.96 -24.04
CA PRO A 52 4.73 -18.98 -25.32
C PRO A 52 5.32 -17.86 -26.20
N SER A 53 5.66 -18.20 -27.45
CA SER A 53 6.36 -17.28 -28.37
C SER A 53 5.71 -15.89 -28.37
N PRO A 54 6.43 -14.78 -28.64
CA PRO A 54 5.92 -13.41 -28.51
C PRO A 54 4.56 -13.11 -29.20
N GLY A 55 4.18 -13.90 -30.22
CA GLY A 55 2.89 -13.83 -30.90
C GLY A 55 1.73 -14.59 -30.25
N TYR A 56 1.95 -15.31 -29.14
CA TYR A 56 0.95 -16.15 -28.49
C TYR A 56 -0.18 -15.36 -27.84
N PRO A 57 0.04 -14.20 -27.17
CA PRO A 57 -1.07 -13.38 -26.69
C PRO A 57 -2.01 -12.99 -27.84
N GLN A 58 -1.47 -12.67 -29.01
CA GLN A 58 -2.25 -12.30 -30.20
C GLN A 58 -2.96 -13.52 -30.81
N ARG A 59 -2.31 -14.69 -30.88
CA ARG A 59 -2.95 -15.93 -31.35
C ARG A 59 -4.01 -16.46 -30.39
N LEU A 60 -3.81 -16.30 -29.08
CA LEU A 60 -4.79 -16.65 -28.05
C LEU A 60 -5.98 -15.70 -28.10
N ALA A 61 -5.73 -14.39 -28.25
CA ALA A 61 -6.78 -13.40 -28.46
C ALA A 61 -7.56 -13.67 -29.76
N ALA A 62 -6.87 -14.02 -30.85
CA ALA A 62 -7.50 -14.38 -32.13
C ALA A 62 -8.31 -15.69 -32.03
N ALA A 63 -7.78 -16.73 -31.36
CA ALA A 63 -8.48 -17.99 -31.16
C ALA A 63 -9.70 -17.84 -30.23
N LEU A 64 -9.62 -16.98 -29.22
CA LEU A 64 -10.75 -16.62 -28.36
C LEU A 64 -11.79 -15.80 -29.13
N ALA A 65 -11.36 -14.84 -29.96
CA ALA A 65 -12.25 -14.10 -30.84
C ALA A 65 -12.97 -15.03 -31.83
N ASP A 66 -12.26 -15.95 -32.48
CA ASP A 66 -12.83 -16.97 -33.38
C ASP A 66 -13.81 -17.90 -32.66
N LYS A 67 -13.52 -18.28 -31.41
CA LYS A 67 -14.40 -19.14 -30.59
C LYS A 67 -15.66 -18.39 -30.12
N ILE A 68 -15.56 -17.10 -29.86
CA ILE A 68 -16.69 -16.21 -29.55
C ILE A 68 -17.53 -15.95 -30.80
N GLN A 69 -16.89 -15.80 -31.97
CA GLN A 69 -17.57 -15.58 -33.24
C GLN A 69 -18.30 -16.85 -33.70
N LYS A 70 -17.69 -18.04 -33.55
CA LYS A 70 -18.34 -19.34 -33.83
C LYS A 70 -19.53 -19.64 -32.91
N ASN A 71 -19.58 -19.06 -31.71
CA ASN A 71 -20.73 -19.17 -30.80
C ASN A 71 -21.85 -18.16 -31.12
N ASN A 72 -21.60 -17.16 -31.97
CA ASN A 72 -22.56 -16.10 -32.31
C ASN A 72 -23.14 -16.20 -33.73
N THR A 73 -22.82 -17.26 -34.50
CA THR A 73 -23.35 -17.47 -35.85
C THR A 73 -24.49 -18.49 -35.89
N THR A 74 -25.62 -18.15 -35.25
CA THR A 74 -26.94 -18.52 -35.78
C THR A 74 -27.75 -17.24 -35.95
N GLY A 75 -27.72 -16.67 -37.18
CA GLY A 75 -28.63 -15.59 -37.52
C GLY A 75 -28.12 -14.57 -38.54
N PHE A 76 -28.39 -14.88 -39.81
CA PHE A 76 -28.77 -13.97 -40.89
C PHE A 76 -27.75 -13.03 -41.59
N ARG A 77 -27.65 -13.37 -42.88
CA ARG A 77 -27.09 -12.76 -44.12
C ARG A 77 -27.23 -11.23 -44.33
N GLN A 78 -26.26 -10.72 -45.10
CA GLN A 78 -26.17 -9.42 -45.80
C GLN A 78 -27.28 -9.21 -46.88
N PRO A 79 -27.43 -8.01 -47.49
CA PRO A 79 -26.59 -7.58 -48.64
C PRO A 79 -26.15 -6.08 -48.60
N VAL A 80 -24.88 -5.74 -48.90
CA VAL A 80 -24.29 -5.24 -50.17
C VAL A 80 -24.70 -3.81 -50.62
N GLU A 81 -23.71 -2.92 -50.50
CA GLU A 81 -23.28 -1.68 -51.20
C GLU A 81 -23.90 -1.27 -52.58
N PRO A 82 -23.81 0.02 -53.02
CA PRO A 82 -22.51 0.59 -53.47
C PRO A 82 -22.24 2.10 -53.26
N ASN A 83 -20.93 2.38 -53.27
CA ASN A 83 -20.23 3.67 -53.31
C ASN A 83 -20.46 4.45 -54.64
N PRO A 84 -20.20 5.78 -54.71
CA PRO A 84 -18.94 6.17 -55.38
C PRO A 84 -18.24 7.46 -54.89
N LYS A 85 -16.92 7.34 -54.73
CA LYS A 85 -15.75 8.17 -55.12
C LYS A 85 -15.77 9.73 -55.24
N PRO A 86 -14.58 10.37 -55.09
CA PRO A 86 -14.40 11.78 -54.73
C PRO A 86 -14.04 12.71 -55.92
N GLY A 87 -14.25 14.03 -55.75
CA GLY A 87 -13.93 15.06 -56.75
C GLY A 87 -13.13 16.24 -56.17
N ASN A 88 -12.11 16.65 -56.92
CA ASN A 88 -11.11 17.70 -56.68
C ASN A 88 -11.56 19.14 -57.05
N ARG A 89 -10.72 20.10 -56.64
CA ARG A 89 -10.47 21.50 -57.13
C ARG A 89 -11.17 22.61 -56.34
N ILE A 90 -10.44 23.41 -55.54
CA ILE A 90 -9.55 24.58 -55.86
C ILE A 90 -10.35 25.72 -56.50
N TYR A 91 -10.31 26.93 -55.91
CA TYR A 91 -9.80 28.24 -56.40
C TYR A 91 -9.84 29.21 -55.21
N GLU A 92 -8.69 29.72 -54.73
CA GLU A 92 -8.17 31.09 -54.97
C GLU A 92 -9.02 32.20 -54.33
N THR A 93 -8.53 33.33 -53.83
CA THR A 93 -7.23 33.96 -53.53
C THR A 93 -7.57 35.25 -52.75
N ALA A 94 -6.57 35.81 -52.06
CA ALA A 94 -6.32 37.24 -51.79
C ALA A 94 -5.86 37.42 -50.33
N ALA A 95 -4.57 37.34 -50.04
CA ALA A 95 -3.56 38.38 -50.28
C ALA A 95 -3.85 39.69 -49.51
N GLY A 96 -3.13 39.85 -48.39
CA GLY A 96 -3.03 41.09 -47.61
C GLY A 96 -1.72 41.10 -46.83
N ARG A 97 -0.63 41.46 -47.52
CA ARG A 97 0.74 41.64 -47.01
C ARG A 97 0.79 42.71 -45.90
N SER A 98 1.43 42.38 -44.77
CA SER A 98 2.76 42.88 -44.34
C SER A 98 2.78 44.19 -43.55
N ARG A 99 3.32 44.17 -42.32
CA ARG A 99 4.71 44.62 -42.06
C ARG A 99 5.12 44.44 -40.59
N ARG A 100 6.30 43.85 -40.43
CA ARG A 100 7.19 43.88 -39.26
C ARG A 100 7.40 45.30 -38.74
N LYS A 101 7.47 45.44 -37.41
CA LYS A 101 8.49 46.26 -36.74
C LYS A 101 8.95 45.57 -35.45
N ARG A 102 10.26 45.33 -35.37
CA ARG A 102 11.03 45.04 -34.16
C ARG A 102 11.28 46.35 -33.43
N ILE A 103 11.04 46.40 -32.12
CA ILE A 103 11.65 47.36 -31.19
C ILE A 103 11.86 46.65 -29.84
N LEU A 104 13.11 46.59 -29.40
CA LEU A 104 13.65 46.51 -28.03
C LEU A 104 15.07 47.11 -28.14
N PRO A 105 15.73 47.63 -27.08
CA PRO A 105 15.50 47.33 -25.66
C PRO A 105 15.57 48.54 -24.69
N ALA A 106 14.99 48.40 -23.49
CA ALA A 106 15.47 49.05 -22.26
C ALA A 106 14.66 48.57 -21.05
N VAL A 107 15.10 47.50 -20.35
CA VAL A 107 15.10 47.40 -18.88
C VAL A 107 16.16 46.34 -18.52
N ALA A 108 17.38 46.80 -18.25
CA ALA A 108 18.42 45.99 -17.64
C ALA A 108 18.71 46.60 -16.26
N ALA A 109 17.97 46.16 -15.24
CA ALA A 109 18.32 46.29 -13.82
C ALA A 109 17.20 45.72 -12.93
N LEU A 110 17.02 44.39 -12.90
CA LEU A 110 16.38 43.69 -11.77
C LEU A 110 16.52 42.15 -11.83
N VAL A 111 17.59 41.62 -12.42
CA VAL A 111 17.89 40.17 -12.40
C VAL A 111 19.32 39.87 -11.92
N ALA A 112 20.21 40.86 -11.89
CA ALA A 112 21.58 40.67 -11.39
C ALA A 112 21.69 40.54 -9.85
N GLY A 113 20.68 40.98 -9.09
CA GLY A 113 20.68 40.88 -7.63
C GLY A 113 20.32 39.50 -7.07
N LEU A 114 19.49 38.73 -7.78
CA LEU A 114 19.08 37.38 -7.36
C LEU A 114 20.09 36.30 -7.80
N LEU A 115 20.78 36.50 -8.92
CA LEU A 115 21.83 35.58 -9.39
C LEU A 115 23.10 35.65 -8.54
N LEU A 116 23.42 36.80 -7.94
CA LEU A 116 24.53 36.92 -7.00
C LEU A 116 24.24 36.23 -5.65
N PHE A 117 22.97 36.13 -5.22
CA PHE A 117 22.59 35.38 -4.02
C PHE A 117 22.59 33.86 -4.22
N ALA A 118 22.27 33.38 -5.44
CA ALA A 118 22.35 31.95 -5.78
C ALA A 118 23.81 31.45 -5.90
N VAL A 119 24.73 32.29 -6.39
CA VAL A 119 26.16 31.90 -6.55
C VAL A 119 26.95 32.02 -5.24
N LEU A 120 26.57 32.91 -4.32
CA LEU A 120 27.23 33.04 -3.00
C LEU A 120 26.78 31.99 -1.98
N THR A 121 25.61 31.37 -2.14
CA THR A 121 25.15 30.26 -1.28
C THR A 121 25.69 28.89 -1.72
N SER A 122 26.09 28.74 -2.98
CA SER A 122 26.73 27.51 -3.47
C SER A 122 28.21 27.34 -3.08
N TRP A 123 28.87 28.39 -2.56
CA TRP A 123 30.33 28.37 -2.30
C TRP A 123 30.75 28.37 -0.84
N THR A 124 29.82 28.40 0.10
CA THR A 124 30.12 28.16 1.53
C THR A 124 29.24 27.02 2.02
N GLY A 125 29.84 25.86 2.26
CA GLY A 125 29.19 24.66 2.81
C GLY A 125 28.79 24.83 4.28
N LEU A 126 28.12 25.93 4.62
CA LEU A 126 27.78 26.33 5.98
C LEU A 126 26.28 26.27 6.28
N PHE A 127 25.42 26.00 5.29
CA PHE A 127 24.01 25.66 5.52
C PHE A 127 23.53 24.71 4.42
N ASN A 128 23.69 23.39 4.62
CA ASN A 128 22.84 22.44 3.92
C ASN A 128 21.54 22.38 4.73
N PRO A 129 20.45 23.07 4.33
CA PRO A 129 19.15 22.76 4.91
C PRO A 129 18.91 21.27 4.65
N ASP A 130 18.55 20.53 5.70
CA ASP A 130 18.16 19.14 5.57
C ASP A 130 17.14 19.02 4.43
N VAL A 131 17.53 18.31 3.36
CA VAL A 131 16.73 18.17 2.14
C VAL A 131 15.36 17.54 2.45
N VAL A 132 15.29 16.69 3.48
CA VAL A 132 14.04 16.09 3.94
C VAL A 132 13.17 17.12 4.63
N TYR A 133 13.76 18.02 5.42
CA TYR A 133 13.04 19.14 6.03
C TYR A 133 12.52 20.12 4.98
N ALA A 134 13.32 20.47 3.97
CA ALA A 134 12.90 21.32 2.86
C ALA A 134 11.74 20.68 2.07
N MET A 135 11.84 19.37 1.82
CA MET A 135 10.79 18.60 1.18
C MET A 135 9.49 18.57 1.99
N GLU A 136 9.54 18.33 3.29
CA GLU A 136 8.37 18.38 4.17
C GLU A 136 7.66 19.75 4.07
N LYS A 137 8.43 20.84 4.08
CA LYS A 137 7.89 22.20 3.92
C LYS A 137 7.27 22.43 2.55
N ALA A 138 7.93 21.98 1.48
CA ALA A 138 7.40 22.11 0.13
C ALA A 138 6.10 21.33 -0.07
N VAL A 139 6.04 20.10 0.43
CA VAL A 139 4.83 19.26 0.40
C VAL A 139 3.70 19.90 1.22
N ALA A 140 3.99 20.51 2.37
CA ALA A 140 3.00 21.22 3.16
C ALA A 140 2.44 22.48 2.47
N GLN A 141 3.22 23.10 1.57
CA GLN A 141 2.83 24.26 0.77
C GLN A 141 2.16 23.88 -0.57
N LEU A 142 2.12 22.59 -0.91
CA LEU A 142 1.50 22.11 -2.14
C LEU A 142 -0.02 22.22 -2.05
N SER A 143 -0.58 23.18 -2.81
CA SER A 143 -2.02 23.46 -2.84
C SER A 143 -2.77 22.58 -3.85
N ASN A 144 -2.20 22.43 -5.03
CA ASN A 144 -2.72 21.62 -6.12
C ASN A 144 -1.56 21.10 -6.97
N TYR A 145 -1.82 20.13 -7.83
CA TYR A 145 -0.88 19.72 -8.87
C TYR A 145 -1.57 18.94 -10.00
N HIS A 146 -0.93 18.95 -11.16
CA HIS A 146 -1.20 18.02 -12.26
C HIS A 146 0.07 17.23 -12.56
N GLY A 147 -0.03 15.93 -12.76
CA GLY A 147 1.14 15.12 -13.08
C GLY A 147 0.80 13.82 -13.78
N VAL A 148 1.82 13.20 -14.36
CA VAL A 148 1.74 11.87 -14.93
C VAL A 148 2.73 10.98 -14.20
N LEU A 149 2.21 10.01 -13.47
CA LEU A 149 2.99 9.06 -12.68
C LEU A 149 3.12 7.75 -13.47
N GLU A 150 4.35 7.31 -13.68
CA GLU A 150 4.67 6.03 -14.29
C GLU A 150 5.24 5.08 -13.24
N MET A 151 4.68 3.88 -13.18
CA MET A 151 5.10 2.81 -12.28
C MET A 151 5.71 1.69 -13.11
N ARG A 152 7.00 1.43 -12.89
CA ARG A 152 7.76 0.36 -13.54
C ARG A 152 8.26 -0.61 -12.49
N SER A 153 8.36 -1.88 -12.84
CA SER A 153 9.03 -2.87 -12.01
C SER A 153 10.24 -3.44 -12.73
N LYS A 154 11.25 -3.78 -11.94
CA LYS A 154 12.50 -4.39 -12.36
C LYS A 154 12.71 -5.66 -11.56
N ASN A 155 13.11 -6.75 -12.22
CA ASN A 155 13.48 -7.97 -11.52
C ASN A 155 15.00 -8.06 -11.22
N ALA A 156 15.41 -9.07 -10.46
CA ALA A 156 16.83 -9.29 -10.14
C ALA A 156 17.72 -9.57 -11.37
N ALA A 157 17.17 -10.07 -12.47
CA ALA A 157 17.88 -10.24 -13.75
C ALA A 157 18.04 -8.92 -14.52
N GLY A 158 17.41 -7.84 -14.05
CA GLY A 158 17.46 -6.52 -14.65
C GLY A 158 16.40 -6.28 -15.71
N GLU A 159 15.48 -7.22 -15.93
CA GLU A 159 14.36 -7.04 -16.85
C GLU A 159 13.35 -6.03 -16.26
N GLU A 160 12.88 -5.11 -17.10
CA GLU A 160 11.96 -4.06 -16.69
C GLU A 160 10.67 -4.09 -17.48
N TRP A 161 9.54 -3.82 -16.81
CA TRP A 161 8.25 -3.63 -17.45
C TRP A 161 7.47 -2.50 -16.79
N MET A 162 6.61 -1.84 -17.58
CA MET A 162 5.65 -0.87 -17.05
C MET A 162 4.49 -1.62 -16.40
N ILE A 163 4.20 -1.32 -15.14
CA ILE A 163 3.00 -1.82 -14.45
C ILE A 163 1.79 -0.98 -14.88
N ARG A 164 1.91 0.34 -14.73
CA ARG A 164 0.85 1.29 -15.08
C ARG A 164 1.39 2.69 -15.27
N ARG A 165 0.62 3.50 -15.98
CA ARG A 165 0.76 4.95 -16.00
C ARG A 165 -0.59 5.57 -15.65
N VAL A 166 -0.55 6.59 -14.80
CA VAL A 166 -1.74 7.29 -14.31
C VAL A 166 -1.49 8.79 -14.48
N GLU A 167 -2.48 9.50 -15.00
CA GLU A 167 -2.52 10.96 -14.99
C GLU A 167 -3.38 11.42 -13.82
N LEU A 168 -2.88 12.39 -13.05
CA LEU A 168 -3.43 12.79 -11.76
C LEU A 168 -3.63 14.30 -11.73
N TRP A 169 -4.82 14.72 -11.30
CA TRP A 169 -5.12 16.10 -10.92
C TRP A 169 -5.50 16.10 -9.45
N SER A 170 -4.92 17.01 -8.67
CA SER A 170 -5.24 17.19 -7.26
C SER A 170 -5.45 18.68 -7.00
N ASP A 171 -6.55 19.05 -6.37
CA ASP A 171 -6.90 20.42 -6.02
C ASP A 171 -7.62 20.44 -4.67
N GLY A 172 -6.87 20.69 -3.58
CA GLY A 172 -7.36 20.50 -2.22
C GLY A 172 -7.85 19.05 -1.99
N ASP A 173 -9.15 18.91 -1.70
CA ASP A 173 -9.81 17.59 -1.52
C ASP A 173 -10.37 17.00 -2.81
N LYS A 174 -10.32 17.74 -3.92
CA LYS A 174 -10.73 17.24 -5.23
C LYS A 174 -9.58 16.53 -5.88
N TYR A 175 -9.87 15.44 -6.57
CA TYR A 175 -8.88 14.78 -7.40
C TYR A 175 -9.52 14.07 -8.58
N ALA A 176 -8.72 13.85 -9.62
CA ALA A 176 -9.07 13.00 -10.73
C ALA A 176 -7.88 12.12 -11.10
N LEU A 177 -8.16 10.85 -11.40
CA LEU A 177 -7.17 9.84 -11.79
C LEU A 177 -7.61 9.24 -13.12
N ARG A 178 -6.77 9.33 -14.14
CA ARG A 178 -7.01 8.73 -15.46
C ARG A 178 -5.99 7.62 -15.70
N GLN A 179 -6.50 6.42 -15.98
CA GLN A 179 -5.70 5.25 -16.32
C GLN A 179 -5.45 5.17 -17.83
N ASN A 180 -4.50 4.33 -18.24
CA ASN A 180 -4.15 4.09 -19.64
C ASN A 180 -5.31 3.55 -20.49
N ASP A 181 -6.23 2.79 -19.88
CA ASP A 181 -7.44 2.33 -20.56
C ASP A 181 -8.48 3.45 -20.73
N GLY A 182 -8.24 4.65 -20.20
CA GLY A 182 -9.20 5.75 -20.22
C GLY A 182 -10.24 5.71 -19.10
N THR A 183 -10.19 4.71 -18.19
CA THR A 183 -10.96 4.72 -16.95
C THR A 183 -10.57 5.95 -16.14
N MET A 184 -11.55 6.75 -15.76
CA MET A 184 -11.33 8.00 -15.02
C MET A 184 -12.12 7.99 -13.72
N THR A 185 -11.42 8.08 -12.58
CA THR A 185 -12.04 8.25 -11.26
C THR A 185 -11.95 9.72 -10.88
N VAL A 186 -13.06 10.31 -10.48
CA VAL A 186 -13.13 11.73 -10.09
C VAL A 186 -13.81 11.83 -8.74
N ASN A 187 -13.20 12.62 -7.85
CA ASN A 187 -13.77 13.08 -6.61
C ASN A 187 -13.80 14.61 -6.66
N ASN A 188 -14.99 15.21 -6.59
CA ASN A 188 -15.15 16.67 -6.63
C ASN A 188 -15.41 17.30 -5.25
N GLY A 189 -15.30 16.51 -4.18
CA GLY A 189 -15.60 16.91 -2.80
C GLY A 189 -17.05 16.63 -2.36
N GLU A 190 -17.99 16.49 -3.30
CA GLU A 190 -19.41 16.18 -3.01
C GLU A 190 -19.79 14.78 -3.47
N LYS A 191 -19.27 14.37 -4.63
CA LYS A 191 -19.52 13.09 -5.28
C LYS A 191 -18.20 12.48 -5.73
N LYS A 192 -18.18 11.16 -5.68
CA LYS A 192 -17.12 10.36 -6.28
C LYS A 192 -17.71 9.42 -7.31
N TRP A 193 -17.10 9.38 -8.49
CA TRP A 193 -17.55 8.52 -9.57
C TRP A 193 -16.39 7.99 -10.41
N GLN A 194 -16.66 6.92 -11.13
CA GLN A 194 -15.73 6.31 -12.07
C GLN A 194 -16.39 6.18 -13.43
N LEU A 195 -15.82 6.88 -14.42
CA LEU A 195 -16.14 6.74 -15.84
C LEU A 195 -15.43 5.50 -16.39
N ARG A 196 -16.19 4.59 -17.02
CA ARG A 196 -15.71 3.34 -17.61
C ARG A 196 -16.08 3.29 -19.10
N PRO A 197 -15.26 3.89 -19.99
CA PRO A 197 -15.59 4.03 -21.40
C PRO A 197 -15.89 2.70 -22.11
N GLN A 198 -15.17 1.64 -21.76
CA GLN A 198 -15.32 0.30 -22.36
C GLN A 198 -16.71 -0.30 -22.15
N LYS A 199 -17.34 0.05 -21.02
CA LYS A 199 -18.66 -0.43 -20.64
C LYS A 199 -19.76 0.60 -20.91
N LYS A 200 -19.39 1.83 -21.29
CA LYS A 200 -20.30 2.99 -21.31
C LYS A 200 -21.05 3.14 -19.98
N GLU A 201 -20.30 3.07 -18.87
CA GLU A 201 -20.86 3.17 -17.52
C GLU A 201 -20.24 4.32 -16.73
N VAL A 202 -21.04 4.95 -15.88
CA VAL A 202 -20.60 5.85 -14.81
C VAL A 202 -20.96 5.21 -13.47
N ALA A 203 -19.98 4.68 -12.76
CA ALA A 203 -20.21 4.10 -11.44
C ALA A 203 -20.12 5.19 -10.37
N LEU A 204 -21.18 5.44 -9.61
CA LEU A 204 -21.12 6.25 -8.39
C LEU A 204 -20.46 5.42 -7.28
N LEU A 205 -19.52 6.03 -6.57
CA LEU A 205 -18.71 5.41 -5.53
C LEU A 205 -18.93 6.14 -4.19
N PRO A 206 -18.74 5.44 -3.05
CA PRO A 206 -18.69 6.07 -1.74
C PRO A 206 -17.65 7.20 -1.71
N LEU A 207 -18.04 8.37 -1.21
CA LEU A 207 -17.13 9.50 -1.04
C LEU A 207 -16.09 9.21 0.06
N LEU A 208 -16.53 8.57 1.17
CA LEU A 208 -15.71 8.22 2.31
C LEU A 208 -16.09 6.82 2.85
N PRO A 209 -15.12 6.08 3.45
CA PRO A 209 -13.68 6.35 3.42
C PRO A 209 -13.12 6.22 1.98
N ASP A 210 -12.05 6.97 1.66
CA ASP A 210 -11.49 7.03 0.31
C ASP A 210 -10.12 6.34 0.20
N PRO A 211 -10.08 5.02 0.01
CA PRO A 211 -8.81 4.30 -0.13
C PRO A 211 -8.07 4.62 -1.44
N ALA A 212 -8.75 5.22 -2.43
CA ALA A 212 -8.14 5.53 -3.72
C ALA A 212 -7.15 6.72 -3.64
N ARG A 213 -7.20 7.50 -2.54
CA ARG A 213 -6.26 8.60 -2.27
C ARG A 213 -4.85 8.11 -1.88
N ASN A 214 -4.70 6.85 -1.46
CA ASN A 214 -3.49 6.36 -0.76
C ASN A 214 -2.39 5.77 -1.67
N GLY A 215 -2.48 5.93 -3.00
CA GLY A 215 -1.49 5.38 -3.94
C GLY A 215 -0.37 6.36 -4.25
N PHE A 216 0.71 6.36 -3.45
CA PHE A 216 1.82 7.32 -3.51
C PHE A 216 1.39 8.76 -3.20
N ASP A 217 1.12 9.02 -1.92
CA ASP A 217 0.90 10.36 -1.40
C ASP A 217 2.24 11.02 -1.04
N LEU A 218 2.52 12.18 -1.63
CA LEU A 218 3.72 12.97 -1.35
C LEU A 218 3.87 13.31 0.15
N ARG A 219 2.76 13.46 0.87
CA ARG A 219 2.72 13.73 2.31
C ARG A 219 3.20 12.53 3.11
N ASP A 220 2.77 11.34 2.73
CA ASP A 220 3.19 10.10 3.40
C ASP A 220 4.68 9.83 3.21
N GLU A 221 5.20 10.07 2.00
CA GLU A 221 6.64 9.91 1.75
C GLU A 221 7.47 10.92 2.51
N ALA A 222 7.01 12.18 2.61
CA ALA A 222 7.68 13.19 3.42
C ALA A 222 7.70 12.81 4.91
N LYS A 223 6.58 12.30 5.44
CA LYS A 223 6.50 11.79 6.83
C LYS A 223 7.49 10.64 7.06
N ARG A 224 7.54 9.65 6.15
CA ARG A 224 8.47 8.51 6.24
C ARG A 224 9.93 8.92 6.17
N ALA A 225 10.30 9.77 5.21
CA ALA A 225 11.67 10.23 5.03
C ALA A 225 12.18 10.99 6.27
N LYS A 226 11.30 11.75 6.93
CA LYS A 226 11.61 12.44 8.19
C LYS A 226 11.71 11.48 9.38
N GLN A 227 10.90 10.45 9.41
CA GLN A 227 10.86 9.46 10.49
C GLN A 227 12.12 8.58 10.51
N TYR A 228 12.65 8.21 9.35
CA TYR A 228 13.75 7.25 9.25
C TYR A 228 15.12 7.92 9.03
N PRO A 229 16.21 7.27 9.47
CA PRO A 229 17.56 7.67 9.09
C PRO A 229 17.68 7.80 7.58
N HIS A 230 18.27 8.90 7.13
CA HIS A 230 18.46 9.18 5.71
C HIS A 230 19.80 9.86 5.47
N LYS A 231 20.31 9.74 4.24
CA LYS A 231 21.52 10.43 3.79
C LYS A 231 21.39 10.80 2.32
N VAL A 232 22.00 11.92 1.94
CA VAL A 232 22.16 12.28 0.52
C VAL A 232 23.23 11.38 -0.10
N VAL A 233 22.89 10.69 -1.19
CA VAL A 233 23.79 9.75 -1.88
C VAL A 233 24.18 10.20 -3.28
N GLY A 234 23.61 11.30 -3.78
CA GLY A 234 24.01 11.88 -5.05
C GLY A 234 22.96 12.83 -5.63
N SER A 235 23.15 13.16 -6.90
CA SER A 235 22.19 13.93 -7.68
C SER A 235 22.11 13.36 -9.09
N GLU A 236 20.90 13.27 -9.62
CA GLU A 236 20.59 12.60 -10.90
C GLU A 236 19.54 13.41 -11.66
N MET A 237 19.49 13.25 -12.99
CA MET A 237 18.46 13.84 -13.83
C MET A 237 17.26 12.89 -13.93
N ILE A 238 16.11 13.29 -13.38
CA ILE A 238 14.86 12.53 -13.40
C ILE A 238 13.83 13.26 -14.25
N ALA A 239 13.41 12.66 -15.36
CA ALA A 239 12.41 13.22 -16.27
C ALA A 239 12.69 14.69 -16.68
N GLY A 240 13.97 15.03 -16.89
CA GLY A 240 14.39 16.39 -17.26
C GLY A 240 14.58 17.35 -16.09
N ARG A 241 14.52 16.88 -14.84
CA ARG A 241 14.73 17.68 -13.61
C ARG A 241 15.98 17.24 -12.88
N GLN A 242 16.76 18.20 -12.39
CA GLN A 242 17.86 17.89 -11.49
C GLN A 242 17.27 17.52 -10.13
N ALA A 243 17.56 16.33 -9.63
CA ALA A 243 17.04 15.86 -8.35
C ALA A 243 18.16 15.39 -7.42
N THR A 244 18.00 15.64 -6.13
CA THR A 244 18.84 15.09 -5.07
C THR A 244 18.34 13.70 -4.71
N LYS A 245 19.22 12.70 -4.80
CA LYS A 245 18.91 11.32 -4.41
C LYS A 245 19.24 11.12 -2.95
N ILE A 246 18.24 10.69 -2.19
CA ILE A 246 18.41 10.30 -0.79
C ILE A 246 18.21 8.78 -0.64
N GLU A 247 19.05 8.19 0.20
CA GLU A 247 18.86 6.83 0.70
C GLU A 247 18.17 6.91 2.06
N ILE A 248 17.06 6.20 2.21
CA ILE A 248 16.28 6.11 3.46
C ILE A 248 16.41 4.69 3.99
N SER A 249 16.74 4.57 5.27
CA SER A 249 17.07 3.30 5.93
C SER A 249 16.12 3.00 7.09
N PRO A 250 14.97 2.34 6.85
CA PRO A 250 14.06 1.91 7.90
C PRO A 250 14.77 0.97 8.91
N PRO A 251 14.48 1.05 10.21
CA PRO A 251 15.08 0.16 11.21
C PRO A 251 14.84 -1.32 10.87
N GLY A 252 15.92 -2.07 10.67
CA GLY A 252 15.86 -3.49 10.26
C GLY A 252 15.27 -3.77 8.88
N GLY A 253 14.90 -2.73 8.11
CA GLY A 253 14.46 -2.87 6.73
C GLY A 253 15.60 -2.71 5.75
N LEU A 254 15.31 -2.99 4.47
CA LEU A 254 16.20 -2.65 3.38
C LEU A 254 16.06 -1.16 3.03
N ALA A 255 17.16 -0.53 2.66
CA ALA A 255 17.16 0.85 2.22
C ALA A 255 16.38 1.01 0.90
N TYR A 256 15.76 2.17 0.74
CA TYR A 256 15.07 2.58 -0.47
C TYR A 256 15.46 4.01 -0.83
N TYR A 257 15.11 4.44 -2.04
CA TYR A 257 15.59 5.71 -2.57
C TYR A 257 14.44 6.64 -2.93
N LEU A 258 14.62 7.93 -2.62
CA LEU A 258 13.72 8.99 -3.02
C LEU A 258 14.53 10.08 -3.74
N TRP A 259 13.97 10.63 -4.81
CA TRP A 259 14.55 11.74 -5.54
C TRP A 259 13.71 12.98 -5.32
N ILE A 260 14.37 14.03 -4.85
CA ILE A 260 13.76 15.30 -4.49
C ILE A 260 14.22 16.34 -5.51
N ASP A 261 13.28 16.95 -6.21
CA ASP A 261 13.56 17.98 -7.21
C ASP A 261 14.31 19.17 -6.61
N ALA A 262 15.43 19.56 -7.20
CA ALA A 262 16.31 20.60 -6.64
C ALA A 262 15.68 22.00 -6.70
N GLU A 263 14.73 22.23 -7.61
CA GLU A 263 14.06 23.53 -7.76
C GLU A 263 12.86 23.66 -6.81
N THR A 264 12.00 22.63 -6.76
CA THR A 264 10.75 22.69 -5.99
C THR A 264 10.83 22.05 -4.61
N ASN A 265 11.87 21.28 -4.33
CA ASN A 265 12.00 20.40 -3.17
C ASN A 265 10.89 19.32 -3.07
N LEU A 266 10.15 19.05 -4.15
CA LEU A 266 9.09 18.04 -4.13
C LEU A 266 9.63 16.66 -4.54
N PRO A 267 9.09 15.56 -3.98
CA PRO A 267 9.45 14.22 -4.42
C PRO A 267 9.00 13.97 -5.87
N VAL A 268 9.92 13.50 -6.71
CA VAL A 268 9.65 13.23 -8.14
C VAL A 268 9.84 11.77 -8.53
N GLN A 269 10.56 10.99 -7.73
CA GLN A 269 10.69 9.55 -7.93
C GLN A 269 10.87 8.83 -6.60
N LEU A 270 10.24 7.66 -6.49
CA LEU A 270 10.44 6.69 -5.42
C LEU A 270 10.90 5.37 -6.04
N GLN A 271 11.95 4.78 -5.49
CA GLN A 271 12.38 3.42 -5.80
C GLN A 271 12.36 2.60 -4.53
N THR A 272 11.58 1.52 -4.52
CA THR A 272 11.51 0.61 -3.38
C THR A 272 12.82 -0.15 -3.20
N ALA A 273 13.01 -0.76 -2.04
CA ALA A 273 13.99 -1.83 -1.91
C ALA A 273 13.67 -3.00 -2.87
N MET A 274 14.69 -3.77 -3.25
CA MET A 274 14.50 -5.03 -3.96
C MET A 274 13.96 -6.08 -2.97
N GLN A 275 12.72 -6.50 -3.15
CA GLN A 275 12.04 -7.49 -2.31
C GLN A 275 11.52 -8.62 -3.18
N ASN A 276 11.80 -9.87 -2.83
CA ASN A 276 11.45 -11.05 -3.64
C ASN A 276 11.83 -10.93 -5.12
N ALA A 277 13.06 -10.45 -5.37
CA ALA A 277 13.57 -10.18 -6.71
C ALA A 277 12.73 -9.19 -7.53
N LEU A 278 11.94 -8.34 -6.88
CA LEU A 278 11.17 -7.26 -7.50
C LEU A 278 11.51 -5.92 -6.85
N GLN A 279 11.75 -4.92 -7.68
CA GLN A 279 11.90 -3.53 -7.29
C GLN A 279 10.89 -2.70 -8.09
N THR A 280 10.23 -1.74 -7.45
CA THR A 280 9.28 -0.85 -8.12
C THR A 280 9.83 0.57 -8.11
N THR A 281 9.76 1.24 -9.27
CA THR A 281 10.10 2.65 -9.42
C THR A 281 8.85 3.41 -9.85
N LEU A 282 8.45 4.40 -9.05
CA LEU A 282 7.37 5.35 -9.33
C LEU A 282 8.02 6.67 -9.72
N THR A 283 7.74 7.16 -10.93
CA THR A 283 8.37 8.38 -11.47
C THR A 283 7.31 9.33 -11.97
N PHE A 284 7.34 10.59 -11.52
CA PHE A 284 6.62 11.66 -12.19
C PHE A 284 7.36 12.02 -13.48
N ILE A 285 6.82 11.58 -14.61
CA ILE A 285 7.36 11.92 -15.94
C ILE A 285 6.90 13.32 -16.41
N SER A 286 5.86 13.84 -15.76
CA SER A 286 5.42 15.24 -15.80
C SER A 286 4.87 15.61 -14.43
N PHE A 287 5.15 16.83 -13.96
CA PHE A 287 4.69 17.30 -12.64
C PHE A 287 4.63 18.83 -12.56
N GLU A 288 3.43 19.37 -12.48
CA GLU A 288 3.19 20.80 -12.39
C GLU A 288 2.57 21.12 -11.02
N PRO A 289 3.39 21.50 -10.02
CA PRO A 289 2.88 21.90 -8.71
C PRO A 289 2.30 23.31 -8.77
N ASN A 290 1.25 23.56 -7.97
CA ASN A 290 0.60 24.87 -7.82
C ASN A 290 0.23 25.51 -9.18
N THR A 291 -0.35 24.70 -10.07
CA THR A 291 -0.73 25.07 -11.44
C THR A 291 -2.22 25.38 -11.57
N GLY A 292 -2.61 25.95 -12.71
CA GLY A 292 -4.02 26.19 -13.03
C GLY A 292 -4.70 24.91 -13.53
N ILE A 293 -5.63 24.35 -12.75
CA ILE A 293 -6.40 23.17 -13.15
C ILE A 293 -7.73 23.60 -13.76
N ASN A 294 -8.07 23.05 -14.94
CA ASN A 294 -9.35 23.32 -15.58
C ASN A 294 -10.50 22.76 -14.72
N PRO A 295 -11.41 23.60 -14.19
CA PRO A 295 -12.46 23.15 -13.27
C PRO A 295 -13.43 22.15 -13.90
N LYS A 296 -13.53 22.09 -15.24
CA LYS A 296 -14.36 21.11 -15.95
C LYS A 296 -13.94 19.66 -15.68
N ILE A 297 -12.69 19.42 -15.28
CA ILE A 297 -12.21 18.08 -14.91
C ILE A 297 -12.99 17.51 -13.71
N PHE A 298 -13.42 18.37 -12.80
CA PHE A 298 -14.19 18.00 -11.60
C PHE A 298 -15.70 18.17 -11.78
N ALA A 299 -16.17 18.54 -12.97
CA ALA A 299 -17.59 18.69 -13.24
C ALA A 299 -18.23 17.32 -13.49
N TYR A 300 -19.26 17.00 -12.70
CA TYR A 300 -20.04 15.78 -12.92
C TYR A 300 -20.93 15.94 -14.15
N GLN A 301 -20.46 15.43 -15.30
CA GLN A 301 -21.19 15.44 -16.57
C GLN A 301 -21.08 14.03 -17.20
N PRO A 302 -21.99 13.10 -16.85
CA PRO A 302 -22.05 11.79 -17.50
C PRO A 302 -22.14 11.94 -19.01
N PRO A 303 -21.26 11.29 -19.80
CA PRO A 303 -21.33 11.40 -21.25
C PRO A 303 -22.65 10.82 -21.78
N GLU A 304 -23.13 11.37 -22.89
CA GLU A 304 -24.34 10.87 -23.54
C GLU A 304 -24.22 9.38 -23.89
N GLY A 305 -25.28 8.61 -23.61
CA GLY A 305 -25.31 7.17 -23.84
C GLY A 305 -24.59 6.33 -22.78
N PHE A 306 -24.06 6.93 -21.71
CA PHE A 306 -23.54 6.17 -20.57
C PHE A 306 -24.64 5.82 -19.57
N LYS A 307 -24.61 4.59 -19.06
CA LYS A 307 -25.48 4.15 -17.97
C LYS A 307 -24.87 4.54 -16.63
N VAL A 308 -25.64 5.23 -15.78
CA VAL A 308 -25.24 5.47 -14.38
C VAL A 308 -25.53 4.20 -13.57
N VAL A 309 -24.53 3.76 -12.80
CA VAL A 309 -24.60 2.57 -11.93
C VAL A 309 -24.30 3.01 -10.50
N GLU A 310 -25.23 2.72 -9.59
CA GLU A 310 -25.10 3.07 -8.18
C GLU A 310 -24.92 1.79 -7.36
N LYS A 311 -23.86 1.75 -6.55
CA LYS A 311 -23.59 0.62 -5.64
C LYS A 311 -23.22 1.18 -4.28
N ASP A 312 -24.22 1.32 -3.42
CA ASP A 312 -24.09 1.85 -2.06
C ASP A 312 -23.24 3.14 -2.00
N PRO A 313 -23.55 4.19 -2.81
CA PRO A 313 -22.70 5.38 -2.87
C PRO A 313 -22.74 6.23 -1.59
N GLY A 314 -23.67 5.94 -0.68
CA GLY A 314 -24.01 6.80 0.44
C GLY A 314 -24.82 8.02 0.00
N GLN A 315 -25.62 8.55 0.91
CA GLN A 315 -26.41 9.76 0.70
C GLN A 315 -25.84 10.88 1.59
N LEU A 316 -25.52 12.02 0.99
CA LEU A 316 -25.23 13.24 1.74
C LEU A 316 -26.52 13.74 2.37
N VAL A 317 -26.54 13.87 3.69
CA VAL A 317 -27.71 14.29 4.47
C VAL A 317 -27.38 15.52 5.29
N ALA A 318 -28.38 16.35 5.57
CA ALA A 318 -28.18 17.61 6.28
C ALA A 318 -28.15 17.45 7.80
N THR A 319 -28.73 16.37 8.32
CA THR A 319 -28.95 16.17 9.75
C THR A 319 -28.61 14.74 10.18
N VAL A 320 -28.28 14.60 11.46
CA VAL A 320 -27.98 13.29 12.05
C VAL A 320 -29.25 12.44 12.17
N GLU A 321 -30.40 13.07 12.37
CA GLU A 321 -31.71 12.43 12.42
C GLU A 321 -32.06 11.75 11.09
N GLU A 322 -31.77 12.41 9.97
CA GLU A 322 -31.93 11.82 8.64
C GLU A 322 -30.98 10.63 8.44
N ALA A 323 -29.71 10.77 8.88
CA ALA A 323 -28.74 9.68 8.82
C ALA A 323 -29.19 8.45 9.66
N ALA A 324 -29.71 8.70 10.86
CA ALA A 324 -30.28 7.70 11.75
C ALA A 324 -31.50 7.02 11.14
N ALA A 325 -32.39 7.77 10.47
CA ALA A 325 -33.56 7.20 9.80
C ALA A 325 -33.19 6.25 8.64
N ILE A 326 -32.14 6.60 7.86
CA ILE A 326 -31.65 5.79 6.74
C ILE A 326 -30.92 4.53 7.24
N SER A 327 -29.99 4.70 8.17
CA SER A 327 -29.12 3.62 8.68
C SER A 327 -29.78 2.76 9.76
N ARG A 328 -30.84 3.28 10.40
CA ARG A 328 -31.50 2.71 11.59
C ARG A 328 -30.57 2.60 12.80
N LEU A 329 -29.52 3.42 12.86
CA LEU A 329 -28.60 3.50 13.99
C LEU A 329 -29.02 4.62 14.95
N THR A 330 -28.55 4.53 16.19
CA THR A 330 -28.58 5.64 17.16
C THR A 330 -27.16 6.19 17.25
N PRO A 331 -26.82 7.22 16.45
CA PRO A 331 -25.45 7.70 16.31
C PRO A 331 -24.94 8.38 17.59
N LEU A 332 -23.63 8.27 17.84
CA LEU A 332 -22.97 8.90 18.97
C LEU A 332 -22.05 10.02 18.49
N LEU A 333 -22.39 11.25 18.86
CA LEU A 333 -21.73 12.43 18.33
C LEU A 333 -20.69 13.00 19.30
N PRO A 334 -19.54 13.45 18.79
CA PRO A 334 -18.75 14.50 19.43
C PRO A 334 -19.58 15.75 19.71
N LYS A 335 -19.04 16.66 20.54
CA LYS A 335 -19.70 17.94 20.86
C LYS A 335 -19.73 18.90 19.66
N GLU A 336 -18.75 18.76 18.78
CA GLU A 336 -18.65 19.46 17.51
C GLU A 336 -19.57 18.80 16.47
N ALA A 337 -20.24 19.61 15.65
CA ALA A 337 -21.01 19.10 14.53
C ALA A 337 -20.08 18.69 13.36
N PRO A 338 -20.34 17.56 12.69
CA PRO A 338 -19.57 17.16 11.52
C PRO A 338 -19.74 18.17 10.38
N ALA A 339 -18.69 18.36 9.58
CA ALA A 339 -18.72 19.18 8.39
C ALA A 339 -19.65 18.59 7.31
N ARG A 340 -19.73 17.26 7.23
CA ARG A 340 -20.68 16.55 6.38
C ARG A 340 -21.06 15.19 6.97
N ILE A 341 -22.25 14.72 6.63
CA ILE A 341 -22.79 13.44 7.08
C ILE A 341 -23.17 12.61 5.84
N LEU A 342 -22.62 11.40 5.75
CA LEU A 342 -23.00 10.44 4.73
C LEU A 342 -23.75 9.29 5.39
N ALA A 343 -24.98 9.08 4.97
CA ALA A 343 -25.83 8.00 5.44
C ALA A 343 -25.79 6.83 4.46
N PHE A 344 -25.59 5.63 4.98
CA PHE A 344 -25.71 4.37 4.26
C PHE A 344 -26.77 3.52 4.96
N LYS A 345 -27.20 2.44 4.31
CA LYS A 345 -28.23 1.55 4.87
C LYS A 345 -27.81 0.91 6.20
N ASP A 346 -26.51 0.69 6.40
CA ASP A 346 -25.94 -0.08 7.51
C ASP A 346 -24.88 0.69 8.32
N ARG A 347 -24.55 1.92 7.92
CA ARG A 347 -23.55 2.76 8.57
C ARG A 347 -23.80 4.25 8.39
N ILE A 348 -23.23 5.05 9.27
CA ILE A 348 -23.14 6.51 9.15
C ILE A 348 -21.67 6.88 9.09
N VAL A 349 -21.31 7.82 8.22
CA VAL A 349 -19.99 8.45 8.19
C VAL A 349 -20.13 9.92 8.55
N LEU A 350 -19.50 10.30 9.66
CA LEU A 350 -19.40 11.67 10.15
C LEU A 350 -18.01 12.18 9.75
N ASP A 351 -17.96 13.19 8.89
CA ASP A 351 -16.70 13.76 8.44
C ASP A 351 -16.46 15.13 9.05
N TYR A 352 -15.29 15.28 9.67
CA TYR A 352 -14.78 16.47 10.34
C TYR A 352 -13.61 17.10 9.57
N GLY A 353 -13.45 16.75 8.29
CA GLY A 353 -12.42 17.27 7.39
C GLY A 353 -11.25 16.31 7.27
N ASP A 354 -10.25 16.43 8.14
CA ASP A 354 -9.08 15.55 8.16
C ASP A 354 -9.26 14.30 9.04
N THR A 355 -10.46 14.15 9.60
CA THR A 355 -10.83 13.07 10.52
C THR A 355 -12.24 12.60 10.21
N THR A 356 -12.41 11.28 10.11
CA THR A 356 -13.69 10.63 9.86
C THR A 356 -14.04 9.70 11.01
N ILE A 357 -15.32 9.66 11.35
CA ILE A 357 -15.89 8.69 12.28
C ILE A 357 -16.93 7.87 11.51
N VAL A 358 -16.75 6.55 11.48
CA VAL A 358 -17.68 5.61 10.87
C VAL A 358 -18.38 4.84 11.99
N GLU A 359 -19.70 4.87 11.98
CA GLU A 359 -20.54 4.16 12.93
C GLU A 359 -21.35 3.10 12.21
N SER A 360 -21.37 1.88 12.74
CA SER A 360 -22.12 0.76 12.18
C SER A 360 -22.73 -0.08 13.29
N ALA A 361 -23.73 -0.91 12.99
CA ALA A 361 -24.29 -1.81 13.99
C ALA A 361 -23.22 -2.80 14.47
N ALA A 362 -23.07 -2.96 15.80
CA ALA A 362 -22.17 -3.97 16.35
C ALA A 362 -22.71 -5.38 16.09
N GLY A 363 -21.88 -6.24 15.49
CA GLY A 363 -22.18 -7.65 15.26
C GLY A 363 -21.25 -8.58 16.05
N GLY A 364 -21.80 -9.67 16.60
CA GLY A 364 -21.03 -10.73 17.26
C GLY A 364 -20.16 -10.25 18.43
N ALA A 365 -19.14 -11.04 18.79
CA ALA A 365 -18.15 -10.63 19.79
C ALA A 365 -17.15 -9.62 19.20
N PHE A 366 -16.70 -8.67 20.01
CA PHE A 366 -15.63 -7.76 19.60
C PHE A 366 -14.29 -8.49 19.64
N GLN A 367 -13.65 -8.61 18.48
CA GLN A 367 -12.36 -9.25 18.33
C GLN A 367 -11.37 -8.24 17.73
N PRO A 368 -10.47 -7.68 18.55
CA PRO A 368 -9.37 -6.86 18.06
C PRO A 368 -8.49 -7.65 17.10
N ALA A 369 -7.90 -6.97 16.13
CA ALA A 369 -6.87 -7.55 15.29
C ALA A 369 -5.70 -8.01 16.17
N PRO A 370 -5.16 -9.23 15.98
CA PRO A 370 -4.14 -9.76 16.90
C PRO A 370 -2.89 -8.88 17.05
N ASN A 371 -2.51 -8.17 15.99
CA ASN A 371 -1.36 -7.26 15.94
C ASN A 371 -1.68 -5.83 16.41
N SER A 372 -2.93 -5.53 16.78
CA SER A 372 -3.35 -4.21 17.27
C SER A 372 -2.92 -3.98 18.71
N ALA A 373 -2.66 -2.71 19.04
CA ALA A 373 -2.51 -2.31 20.42
C ALA A 373 -3.88 -2.13 21.08
N LEU A 374 -3.95 -2.35 22.39
CA LEU A 374 -5.18 -2.35 23.16
C LEU A 374 -5.17 -1.23 24.20
N GLY A 375 -6.14 -0.34 24.07
CA GLY A 375 -6.51 0.65 25.09
C GLY A 375 -7.86 0.31 25.72
N THR A 376 -8.52 1.30 26.31
CA THR A 376 -9.90 1.19 26.81
C THR A 376 -10.77 2.31 26.26
N ALA A 377 -12.05 2.03 26.03
CA ALA A 377 -13.07 3.02 25.71
C ALA A 377 -14.46 2.47 26.06
N ALA A 378 -15.32 3.30 26.64
CA ALA A 378 -16.68 2.93 27.05
C ALA A 378 -16.75 1.66 27.93
N GLY A 379 -15.79 1.51 28.86
CA GLY A 379 -15.66 0.33 29.73
C GLY A 379 -15.22 -0.96 29.02
N GLY A 380 -14.96 -0.92 27.71
CA GLY A 380 -14.53 -2.04 26.89
C GLY A 380 -13.12 -1.86 26.29
N PRO A 381 -12.65 -2.85 25.53
CA PRO A 381 -11.38 -2.75 24.81
C PRO A 381 -11.47 -1.74 23.66
N LEU A 382 -10.42 -0.93 23.52
CA LEU A 382 -10.17 -0.08 22.35
C LEU A 382 -9.09 -0.75 21.49
N GLU A 383 -9.41 -1.07 20.25
CA GLU A 383 -8.41 -1.42 19.25
C GLU A 383 -7.76 -0.14 18.73
N VAL A 384 -6.42 -0.10 18.79
CA VAL A 384 -5.59 0.89 18.13
C VAL A 384 -4.78 0.15 17.07
N TRP A 385 -5.09 0.43 15.81
CA TRP A 385 -4.40 -0.15 14.67
C TRP A 385 -4.16 0.91 13.60
N GLN A 386 -2.89 1.13 13.28
CA GLN A 386 -2.34 2.19 12.46
C GLN A 386 -2.79 3.56 13.00
N GLU A 387 -3.40 4.36 12.15
CA GLU A 387 -3.99 5.64 12.53
C GLU A 387 -5.51 5.49 12.78
N ARG A 388 -5.99 4.27 13.10
CA ARG A 388 -7.40 3.96 13.36
C ARG A 388 -7.62 3.57 14.81
N LEU A 389 -8.68 4.14 15.38
CA LEU A 389 -9.27 3.72 16.65
C LEU A 389 -10.54 2.94 16.35
N ARG A 390 -10.77 1.82 17.04
CA ARG A 390 -12.01 1.04 16.91
C ARG A 390 -12.48 0.53 18.26
N TRP A 391 -13.73 0.81 18.62
CA TRP A 391 -14.35 0.31 19.85
C TRP A 391 -15.85 0.11 19.66
N ARG A 392 -16.52 -0.36 20.72
CA ARG A 392 -17.97 -0.53 20.74
C ARG A 392 -18.58 0.19 21.93
N GLN A 393 -19.73 0.81 21.70
CA GLN A 393 -20.49 1.55 22.69
C GLN A 393 -21.96 1.53 22.26
N ASP A 394 -22.89 1.32 23.19
CA ASP A 394 -24.34 1.42 22.95
C ASP A 394 -24.88 0.64 21.74
N GLY A 395 -24.31 -0.54 21.46
CA GLY A 395 -24.72 -1.40 20.35
C GLY A 395 -24.19 -1.00 18.97
N ILE A 396 -23.31 0.00 18.89
CA ILE A 396 -22.61 0.39 17.66
C ILE A 396 -21.11 0.09 17.73
N GLU A 397 -20.52 -0.20 16.57
CA GLU A 397 -19.07 -0.24 16.36
C GLU A 397 -18.66 1.08 15.71
N ILE A 398 -17.68 1.74 16.34
CA ILE A 398 -17.20 3.07 15.99
C ILE A 398 -15.76 2.96 15.54
N GLN A 399 -15.45 3.54 14.39
CA GLN A 399 -14.10 3.64 13.85
C GLN A 399 -13.75 5.11 13.63
N ALA A 400 -12.65 5.57 14.20
CA ALA A 400 -12.17 6.94 14.03
C ALA A 400 -10.78 6.94 13.37
N GLU A 401 -10.64 7.62 12.25
CA GLU A 401 -9.41 7.74 11.46
C GLU A 401 -9.10 9.21 11.17
N GLY A 402 -7.84 9.62 11.28
CA GLY A 402 -7.40 10.99 11.01
C GLY A 402 -6.59 11.62 12.14
N THR A 403 -6.24 12.90 11.99
CA THR A 403 -5.33 13.61 12.90
C THR A 403 -5.98 13.89 14.27
N ARG A 404 -7.28 14.21 14.29
CA ARG A 404 -8.08 14.54 15.49
C ARG A 404 -8.83 13.33 16.05
N ARG A 405 -8.58 12.13 15.54
CA ARG A 405 -9.33 10.91 15.91
C ARG A 405 -9.41 10.68 17.42
N VAL A 406 -8.32 10.94 18.16
CA VAL A 406 -8.26 10.75 19.62
C VAL A 406 -9.07 11.82 20.34
N GLU A 407 -8.97 13.06 19.87
CA GLU A 407 -9.71 14.21 20.43
C GLU A 407 -11.23 13.98 20.29
N LEU A 408 -11.70 13.67 19.08
CA LEU A 408 -13.12 13.45 18.81
C LEU A 408 -13.64 12.17 19.46
N ALA A 409 -12.87 11.08 19.45
CA ALA A 409 -13.27 9.84 20.12
C ALA A 409 -13.45 10.02 21.63
N ARG A 410 -12.63 10.85 22.30
CA ARG A 410 -12.81 11.18 23.73
C ARG A 410 -14.08 11.97 24.03
N GLN A 411 -14.64 12.65 23.04
CA GLN A 411 -15.92 13.35 23.22
C GLN A 411 -17.10 12.36 23.22
N ILE A 412 -16.94 11.21 22.54
CA ILE A 412 -17.91 10.11 22.51
C ILE A 412 -17.72 9.19 23.73
N ALA A 413 -16.48 8.77 23.98
CA ALA A 413 -16.06 7.90 25.08
C ALA A 413 -15.12 8.67 26.02
N GLY A 414 -15.68 9.29 27.06
CA GLY A 414 -14.91 10.14 27.99
C GLY A 414 -13.83 9.42 28.79
N ASP A 415 -13.94 8.10 28.93
CA ASP A 415 -12.97 7.21 29.58
C ASP A 415 -11.92 6.63 28.61
N LEU A 416 -11.85 7.14 27.37
CA LEU A 416 -10.93 6.62 26.36
C LEU A 416 -9.47 6.79 26.78
N THR A 417 -8.77 5.66 26.90
CA THR A 417 -7.33 5.59 27.16
C THR A 417 -6.61 4.90 26.01
N LEU A 418 -5.50 5.48 25.58
CA LEU A 418 -4.61 4.86 24.60
C LEU A 418 -3.67 3.86 25.30
N PRO A 419 -3.17 2.86 24.56
CA PRO A 419 -2.19 1.92 25.11
C PRO A 419 -0.95 2.64 25.66
N ASP A 420 -0.56 2.31 26.89
CA ASP A 420 0.62 2.88 27.56
C ASP A 420 1.90 2.16 27.10
N THR A 421 2.62 2.78 26.16
CA THR A 421 3.87 2.26 25.60
C THR A 421 5.07 2.35 26.56
N GLY A 422 4.97 3.15 27.64
CA GLY A 422 6.05 3.36 28.61
C GLY A 422 6.06 2.34 29.75
N LYS A 423 4.95 1.64 29.98
CA LYS A 423 4.84 0.61 31.03
C LYS A 423 5.63 -0.62 30.64
N ASN A 424 6.66 -0.96 31.43
CA ASN A 424 7.41 -2.19 31.23
C ASN A 424 6.62 -3.39 31.79
N MET A 425 6.07 -4.19 30.87
CA MET A 425 5.26 -5.37 31.16
C MET A 425 6.08 -6.66 31.15
N VAL A 426 7.22 -6.67 30.44
CA VAL A 426 7.99 -7.89 30.15
C VAL A 426 9.04 -8.24 31.20
N ASN A 427 9.52 -7.27 31.99
CA ASN A 427 10.50 -7.49 33.08
C ASN A 427 9.96 -8.34 34.26
N LYS A 428 8.75 -8.88 34.15
CA LYS A 428 8.12 -9.73 35.17
C LYS A 428 8.29 -11.22 34.89
N ALA A 429 8.82 -11.58 33.73
CA ALA A 429 9.03 -12.97 33.34
C ALA A 429 9.95 -13.69 34.34
N ARG A 430 9.56 -14.90 34.74
CA ARG A 430 10.38 -15.77 35.60
C ARG A 430 11.59 -16.35 34.86
N VAL A 431 11.44 -16.59 33.57
CA VAL A 431 12.52 -17.06 32.70
C VAL A 431 12.69 -16.06 31.56
N GLU A 432 13.90 -15.51 31.45
CA GLU A 432 14.29 -14.66 30.33
C GLU A 432 14.70 -15.52 29.13
N VAL A 433 14.29 -15.10 27.94
CA VAL A 433 14.67 -15.74 26.69
C VAL A 433 15.70 -14.84 26.01
N PRO A 434 16.96 -15.29 25.84
CA PRO A 434 17.96 -14.49 25.13
C PRO A 434 17.56 -14.37 23.67
N VAL A 435 17.70 -13.16 23.13
CA VAL A 435 17.36 -12.86 21.73
C VAL A 435 18.62 -12.50 20.95
N ASP A 436 18.82 -13.19 19.83
CA ASP A 436 19.82 -12.84 18.85
C ASP A 436 19.29 -11.71 17.95
N MET A 437 19.92 -10.54 18.05
CA MET A 437 19.51 -9.35 17.30
C MET A 437 19.87 -9.40 15.82
N GLU A 438 20.82 -10.24 15.39
CA GLU A 438 21.12 -10.45 13.97
C GLU A 438 20.02 -11.30 13.32
N ILE A 439 19.63 -12.41 13.98
CA ILE A 439 18.52 -13.26 13.52
C ILE A 439 17.22 -12.44 13.51
N THR A 440 16.92 -11.69 14.58
CA THR A 440 15.68 -10.90 14.65
C THR A 440 15.59 -9.84 13.54
N LYS A 441 16.72 -9.25 13.15
CA LYS A 441 16.76 -8.32 11.99
C LYS A 441 16.55 -9.05 10.66
N ALA A 442 17.12 -10.25 10.50
CA ALA A 442 16.91 -11.06 9.31
C ALA A 442 15.44 -11.50 9.16
N ASP A 443 14.82 -11.92 10.26
CA ASP A 443 13.40 -12.27 10.33
C ASP A 443 12.52 -11.07 9.97
N GLN A 444 12.83 -9.88 10.49
CA GLN A 444 12.12 -8.65 10.12
C GLN A 444 12.17 -8.39 8.61
N GLN A 445 13.32 -8.58 7.96
CA GLN A 445 13.45 -8.44 6.51
C GLN A 445 12.72 -9.53 5.73
N GLN A 446 12.61 -10.74 6.29
CA GLN A 446 11.80 -11.80 5.71
C GLN A 446 10.31 -11.43 5.74
N VAL A 447 9.83 -10.89 6.86
CA VAL A 447 8.46 -10.39 7.03
C VAL A 447 8.16 -9.20 6.13
N ASP A 448 9.09 -8.25 5.99
CA ASP A 448 8.94 -7.13 5.06
C ASP A 448 8.76 -7.58 3.60
N ARG A 449 9.31 -8.75 3.25
CA ARG A 449 9.14 -9.41 1.95
C ARG A 449 7.87 -10.26 1.87
N GLY A 450 6.98 -10.19 2.86
CA GLY A 450 5.72 -10.95 2.89
C GLY A 450 5.85 -12.43 3.24
N SER A 451 7.01 -12.86 3.75
CA SER A 451 7.19 -14.22 4.27
C SER A 451 6.91 -14.26 5.78
N SER A 452 6.49 -15.40 6.33
CA SER A 452 6.23 -15.57 7.78
C SER A 452 5.36 -14.46 8.43
N PRO A 453 4.24 -14.03 7.82
CA PRO A 453 3.43 -12.91 8.34
C PRO A 453 2.87 -13.16 9.75
N TRP A 454 2.84 -14.41 10.20
CA TRP A 454 2.47 -14.81 11.55
C TRP A 454 3.36 -14.18 12.63
N GLN A 455 4.59 -13.79 12.32
CA GLN A 455 5.50 -13.11 13.27
C GLN A 455 5.01 -11.70 13.66
N LEU A 456 4.05 -11.13 12.93
CA LEU A 456 3.39 -9.86 13.29
C LEU A 456 2.26 -10.05 14.32
N ASP A 457 1.86 -11.29 14.58
CA ASP A 457 0.79 -11.64 15.52
C ASP A 457 1.39 -12.24 16.81
N PRO A 458 1.24 -11.56 17.97
CA PRO A 458 1.79 -12.05 19.23
C PRO A 458 1.16 -13.37 19.69
N LEU A 459 -0.08 -13.68 19.31
CA LEU A 459 -0.73 -14.96 19.61
C LEU A 459 -0.08 -16.10 18.83
N GLN A 460 0.18 -15.90 17.54
CA GLN A 460 0.83 -16.92 16.71
C GLN A 460 2.28 -17.16 17.11
N VAL A 461 3.01 -16.08 17.47
CA VAL A 461 4.36 -16.21 18.02
C VAL A 461 4.36 -16.99 19.33
N SER A 462 3.42 -16.70 20.24
CA SER A 462 3.28 -17.45 21.50
C SER A 462 2.89 -18.91 21.26
N LEU A 463 1.97 -19.16 20.33
CA LEU A 463 1.54 -20.51 19.95
C LEU A 463 2.72 -21.33 19.47
N THR A 464 3.51 -20.77 18.55
CA THR A 464 4.70 -21.43 17.99
C THR A 464 5.72 -21.71 19.09
N PHE A 465 6.02 -20.72 19.93
CA PHE A 465 6.98 -20.85 21.02
C PHE A 465 6.62 -21.96 22.00
N VAL A 466 5.37 -21.98 22.48
CA VAL A 466 4.93 -22.98 23.48
C VAL A 466 4.89 -24.37 22.87
N ASN A 467 4.40 -24.52 21.63
CA ASN A 467 4.35 -25.85 21.00
C ASN A 467 5.75 -26.40 20.68
N LEU A 468 6.72 -25.55 20.35
CA LEU A 468 8.12 -25.97 20.21
C LEU A 468 8.75 -26.43 21.54
N MET A 469 8.24 -25.97 22.69
CA MET A 469 8.68 -26.51 23.98
C MET A 469 8.14 -27.92 24.25
N VAL A 470 6.95 -28.24 23.73
CA VAL A 470 6.35 -29.58 23.91
C VAL A 470 6.88 -30.56 22.86
N SER A 471 7.08 -30.07 21.63
CA SER A 471 7.65 -30.81 20.50
C SER A 471 8.93 -30.14 19.99
N PRO A 472 10.09 -30.37 20.66
CA PRO A 472 11.36 -29.71 20.30
C PRO A 472 11.87 -30.04 18.90
N GLU A 473 11.48 -31.21 18.36
CA GLU A 473 11.83 -31.64 17.01
C GLU A 473 11.03 -30.90 15.92
N GLY A 474 10.07 -30.05 16.31
CA GLY A 474 9.22 -29.27 15.40
C GLY A 474 7.74 -29.63 15.51
N ILE A 475 6.89 -28.73 15.01
CA ILE A 475 5.44 -28.89 15.00
C ILE A 475 5.05 -29.52 13.66
N THR A 476 4.52 -30.76 13.69
CA THR A 476 4.06 -31.47 12.49
C THR A 476 2.56 -31.74 12.59
N GLY A 477 1.78 -31.26 11.61
CA GLY A 477 0.32 -31.36 11.66
C GLY A 477 -0.31 -30.30 12.59
N GLU A 478 -1.34 -30.69 13.33
CA GLU A 478 -2.01 -29.79 14.29
C GLU A 478 -1.14 -29.60 15.55
N PRO A 479 -1.02 -28.37 16.08
CA PRO A 479 -0.29 -28.12 17.31
C PRO A 479 -0.95 -28.84 18.50
N GLU A 480 -0.13 -29.44 19.38
CA GLU A 480 -0.62 -30.13 20.58
C GLU A 480 -1.36 -29.19 21.54
N ILE A 481 -0.89 -27.95 21.66
CA ILE A 481 -1.59 -26.87 22.37
C ILE A 481 -2.35 -26.04 21.34
N PRO A 482 -3.70 -26.13 21.32
CA PRO A 482 -4.50 -25.49 20.28
C PRO A 482 -4.54 -23.97 20.43
N ALA A 483 -4.78 -23.26 19.32
CA ALA A 483 -4.84 -21.79 19.30
C ALA A 483 -5.85 -21.20 20.30
N ALA A 484 -6.97 -21.89 20.55
CA ALA A 484 -7.98 -21.47 21.53
C ALA A 484 -7.46 -21.44 22.98
N SER A 485 -6.32 -22.06 23.27
CA SER A 485 -5.66 -21.98 24.57
C SER A 485 -4.85 -20.69 24.77
N PHE A 486 -4.68 -19.84 23.75
CA PHE A 486 -3.90 -18.61 23.83
C PHE A 486 -4.82 -17.39 23.87
N LYS A 487 -4.61 -16.53 24.87
CA LYS A 487 -5.40 -15.31 25.06
C LYS A 487 -4.50 -14.11 25.25
N LEU A 488 -4.70 -13.08 24.43
CA LEU A 488 -3.97 -11.82 24.55
C LEU A 488 -4.48 -11.07 25.78
N MET A 489 -3.62 -10.90 26.79
CA MET A 489 -3.97 -10.22 28.04
C MET A 489 -3.76 -8.71 27.95
N THR A 490 -2.70 -8.32 27.26
CA THR A 490 -2.32 -6.92 27.06
C THR A 490 -1.45 -6.81 25.82
N ASN A 491 -1.58 -5.70 25.11
CA ASN A 491 -0.71 -5.32 24.00
C ASN A 491 -0.64 -3.80 23.96
N ASN A 492 0.50 -3.20 24.25
CA ASN A 492 0.65 -1.74 24.16
C ASN A 492 1.25 -1.29 22.82
N GLY A 493 1.35 -2.18 21.83
CA GLY A 493 1.98 -1.92 20.53
C GLY A 493 3.49 -2.16 20.50
N ALA A 494 4.16 -2.16 21.65
CA ALA A 494 5.60 -2.44 21.78
C ALA A 494 5.87 -3.75 22.54
N GLN A 495 5.02 -4.06 23.51
CA GLN A 495 5.07 -5.19 24.42
C GLN A 495 3.71 -5.86 24.49
N ALA A 496 3.72 -7.18 24.57
CA ALA A 496 2.51 -7.98 24.71
C ALA A 496 2.71 -9.09 25.76
N VAL A 497 1.61 -9.47 26.40
CA VAL A 497 1.57 -10.65 27.28
C VAL A 497 0.42 -11.54 26.84
N VAL A 498 0.74 -12.79 26.60
CA VAL A 498 -0.22 -13.83 26.21
C VAL A 498 -0.34 -14.83 27.35
N GLU A 499 -1.56 -15.04 27.83
CA GLU A 499 -1.89 -16.12 28.73
C GLU A 499 -2.13 -17.39 27.93
N VAL A 500 -1.62 -18.51 28.44
CA VAL A 500 -1.72 -19.82 27.81
C VAL A 500 -2.47 -20.72 28.78
N ALA A 501 -3.58 -21.35 28.38
CA ALA A 501 -4.45 -22.13 29.28
C ALA A 501 -3.97 -23.56 29.53
N ALA A 502 -3.13 -24.12 28.66
CA ALA A 502 -2.66 -25.50 28.68
C ALA A 502 -1.18 -25.62 28.27
N GLY A 503 -0.52 -26.73 28.63
CA GLY A 503 0.89 -26.97 28.32
C GLY A 503 1.85 -26.47 29.41
N PRO A 504 3.17 -26.48 29.16
CA PRO A 504 4.20 -26.22 30.19
C PRO A 504 4.34 -24.73 30.58
N VAL A 505 3.75 -23.83 29.80
CA VAL A 505 3.86 -22.38 29.97
C VAL A 505 2.52 -21.82 30.44
N LYS A 506 2.58 -20.86 31.37
CA LYS A 506 1.41 -20.11 31.85
C LYS A 506 1.25 -18.79 31.12
N GLN A 507 2.35 -18.07 30.91
CA GLN A 507 2.36 -16.74 30.28
C GLN A 507 3.60 -16.58 29.39
N VAL A 508 3.43 -15.91 28.25
CA VAL A 508 4.51 -15.55 27.32
C VAL A 508 4.59 -14.04 27.25
N TYR A 509 5.80 -13.51 27.34
CA TYR A 509 6.11 -12.09 27.29
C TYR A 509 6.83 -11.78 25.98
N LEU A 510 6.26 -10.86 25.20
CA LEU A 510 6.74 -10.52 23.87
C LEU A 510 7.10 -9.05 23.79
N LYS A 511 8.09 -8.75 22.95
CA LYS A 511 8.50 -7.39 22.63
C LYS A 511 8.80 -7.27 21.14
N ARG A 512 8.40 -6.18 20.51
CA ARG A 512 8.96 -5.81 19.21
C ARG A 512 10.34 -5.23 19.45
N LEU A 513 11.40 -5.82 18.90
CA LEU A 513 12.77 -5.39 19.22
C LEU A 513 13.39 -4.49 18.15
N VAL A 514 12.99 -4.68 16.89
CA VAL A 514 13.58 -3.98 15.73
C VAL A 514 12.81 -2.71 15.39
N ARG A 515 11.48 -2.78 15.30
CA ARG A 515 10.57 -1.64 15.13
C ARG A 515 9.52 -1.67 16.22
N GLN A 516 9.25 -0.54 16.86
CA GLN A 516 8.22 -0.44 17.91
C GLN A 516 6.83 -0.13 17.36
N ASP A 517 6.72 0.09 16.05
CA ASP A 517 5.45 0.28 15.36
C ASP A 517 4.86 -1.06 14.86
N GLU A 518 3.72 -0.97 14.20
CA GLU A 518 2.94 -2.13 13.77
C GLU A 518 3.54 -2.98 12.66
N THR A 519 4.61 -2.49 12.03
CA THR A 519 5.38 -3.25 11.06
C THR A 519 6.46 -4.12 11.73
N GLY A 520 6.67 -3.95 13.04
CA GLY A 520 7.63 -4.73 13.81
C GLY A 520 7.16 -6.15 14.12
N ILE A 521 8.07 -7.11 13.97
CA ILE A 521 7.85 -8.49 14.40
C ILE A 521 7.87 -8.61 15.93
N TRP A 522 7.15 -9.59 16.46
CA TRP A 522 7.18 -9.94 17.88
C TRP A 522 8.26 -10.98 18.18
N SER A 523 9.04 -10.73 19.22
CA SER A 523 10.02 -11.69 19.75
C SER A 523 9.62 -12.08 21.17
N VAL A 524 9.70 -13.37 21.49
CA VAL A 524 9.55 -13.84 22.87
C VAL A 524 10.80 -13.44 23.66
N VAL A 525 10.61 -12.65 24.71
CA VAL A 525 11.70 -12.16 25.58
C VAL A 525 11.66 -12.80 26.98
N GLY A 526 10.58 -13.52 27.30
CA GLY A 526 10.46 -14.26 28.53
C GLY A 526 9.16 -15.03 28.64
N TYR A 527 9.07 -15.92 29.63
CA TYR A 527 7.86 -16.67 29.93
C TYR A 527 7.80 -17.07 31.40
N ASP A 528 6.60 -17.45 31.85
CA ASP A 528 6.36 -18.03 33.15
C ASP A 528 6.02 -19.52 33.01
N PRO A 529 6.84 -20.43 33.55
CA PRO A 529 6.51 -21.85 33.57
C PRO A 529 5.34 -22.12 34.53
N ARG A 530 4.67 -23.25 34.32
CA ARG A 530 3.64 -23.75 35.23
C ARG A 530 4.19 -24.48 36.43
#